data_AF-A0A4U1D0N9-F1
#
_entry.id   AF-A0A4U1D0N9-F1
#
_cell.length_a   1.000
_cell.length_b   1.000
_cell.length_c   1.000
_cell.angle_alpha   90.00
_cell.angle_beta   90.00
_cell.angle_gamma   90.00
#
_symmetry.space_group_name_H-M   'P 1'
#
loop_
_entity.id
_entity.type
_entity.pdbx_description
1 polymer ?
#
loop_
_entity_poly.entity_id
_entity_poly.type
_entity_poly.pdbx_seq_one_letter_code
_entity_poly.pdbx_strand_id
1 'polypeptide(L)'
;MSNMKLEELRDRVDELNVQLLNLINERARLVQEIGRVKETQGVNRYDPVRERKMLDSILEKNDGPFEKSTLQHLFKEIFKAGLELQEDDHRKALLVSRKKHPENTIVDVKGTKVGAGAQQLIFGPCAVESYEQVATVAAAVKAKGLKLLRGGAYKPRTSPYDFQGLGVEGLKILKRVADEYDLGVISEIVSPADIEMAAQYIDVIQIGARNMQNFELLKAAGAINKPILLKRGLAATIEEFINAAEYIMAQGNGQIILCERGIRTYEKATRNTLDISAVPILKQETHLPVLVDVTHSTGRRDLLLPTAKAALAIGADGVMAEVHPDPAVALSDSAQQMDLNQFDDFMEQLLASQLVRV
;
A
#
# COMPACT_ATOMS: atom_id res chain seq x y z
N MET A 1 10.84 30.27 -54.66
CA MET A 1 10.30 31.37 -53.83
C MET A 1 9.33 30.91 -52.74
N SER A 2 8.34 30.04 -53.00
CA SER A 2 7.43 29.60 -51.91
C SER A 2 8.10 28.77 -50.82
N ASN A 3 9.15 28.00 -51.16
CA ASN A 3 9.87 27.18 -50.19
C ASN A 3 10.75 27.99 -49.23
N MET A 4 11.35 29.10 -49.68
CA MET A 4 12.13 30.00 -48.82
C MET A 4 11.26 30.71 -47.79
N LYS A 5 10.10 31.22 -48.19
CA LYS A 5 9.16 31.86 -47.26
C LYS A 5 8.61 30.89 -46.21
N LEU A 6 8.46 29.61 -46.59
CA LEU A 6 8.06 28.57 -45.65
C LEU A 6 9.15 28.30 -44.61
N GLU A 7 10.41 28.22 -45.02
CA GLU A 7 11.55 28.03 -44.11
C GLU A 7 11.72 29.22 -43.16
N GLU A 8 11.67 30.46 -43.66
CA GLU A 8 11.74 31.66 -42.82
C GLU A 8 10.63 31.69 -41.73
N LEU A 9 9.41 31.27 -42.07
CA LEU A 9 8.31 31.19 -41.10
C LEU A 9 8.52 30.08 -40.08
N ARG A 10 9.12 28.95 -40.48
CA ARG A 10 9.43 27.84 -39.56
C ARG A 10 10.56 28.21 -38.61
N ASP A 11 11.61 28.84 -39.12
CA ASP A 11 12.71 29.34 -38.28
C ASP A 11 12.19 30.31 -37.22
N ARG A 12 11.23 31.19 -37.60
CA ARG A 12 10.59 32.08 -36.64
C ARG A 12 9.74 31.34 -35.61
N VAL A 13 9.07 30.25 -35.97
CA VAL A 13 8.34 29.39 -35.01
C VAL A 13 9.31 28.71 -34.05
N ASP A 14 10.46 28.26 -34.52
CA ASP A 14 11.48 27.63 -33.67
C ASP A 14 12.08 28.61 -32.65
N GLU A 15 12.31 29.87 -33.04
CA GLU A 15 12.68 30.93 -32.09
C GLU A 15 11.60 31.13 -31.01
N LEU A 16 10.32 31.11 -31.39
CA LEU A 16 9.20 31.22 -30.45
C LEU A 16 9.10 30.00 -29.54
N ASN A 17 9.40 28.80 -30.03
CA ASN A 17 9.42 27.58 -29.22
C ASN A 17 10.46 27.68 -28.08
N VAL A 18 11.65 28.23 -28.36
CA VAL A 18 12.68 28.45 -27.34
C VAL A 18 12.23 29.50 -26.31
N GLN A 19 11.53 30.56 -26.74
CA GLN A 19 10.98 31.55 -25.82
C GLN A 19 9.89 30.94 -24.91
N LEU A 20 9.01 30.11 -25.47
CA LEU A 20 8.00 29.38 -24.70
C LEU A 20 8.65 28.45 -23.68
N LEU A 21 9.68 27.70 -24.06
CA LEU A 21 10.44 26.83 -23.16
C LEU A 21 11.01 27.62 -21.98
N ASN A 22 11.63 28.77 -22.24
CA ASN A 22 12.20 29.62 -21.20
C ASN A 22 11.14 30.12 -20.21
N LEU A 23 10.00 30.62 -20.72
CA LEU A 23 8.90 31.09 -19.90
C LEU A 23 8.24 29.97 -19.09
N ILE A 24 8.06 28.79 -19.69
CA ILE A 24 7.52 27.61 -19.00
C ILE A 24 8.45 27.19 -17.86
N ASN A 25 9.76 27.15 -18.09
CA ASN A 25 10.75 26.81 -17.07
C ASN A 25 10.83 27.85 -15.95
N GLU A 26 10.80 29.14 -16.28
CA GLU A 26 10.76 30.21 -15.28
C GLU A 26 9.50 30.10 -14.41
N ARG A 27 8.34 29.91 -15.05
CA ARG A 27 7.07 29.66 -14.34
C ARG A 27 7.18 28.43 -13.44
N ALA A 28 7.76 27.34 -13.91
CA ALA A 28 7.93 26.11 -13.13
C ALA A 28 8.76 26.33 -11.86
N ARG A 29 9.86 27.10 -11.94
CA ARG A 29 10.68 27.46 -10.76
C ARG A 29 9.88 28.24 -9.72
N LEU A 30 9.11 29.25 -10.15
CA LEU A 30 8.23 30.01 -9.25
C LEU A 30 7.17 29.11 -8.61
N VAL A 31 6.60 28.17 -9.39
CA VAL A 31 5.65 27.18 -8.87
C VAL A 31 6.31 26.26 -7.85
N GLN A 32 7.56 25.84 -8.03
CA GLN A 32 8.29 25.07 -7.01
C GLN A 32 8.52 25.88 -5.73
N GLU A 33 8.90 27.17 -5.84
CA GLU A 33 9.05 28.05 -4.68
C GLU A 33 7.73 28.19 -3.91
N ILE A 34 6.61 28.40 -4.62
CA ILE A 34 5.27 28.40 -4.03
C ILE A 34 4.99 27.06 -3.34
N GLY A 35 5.37 25.95 -3.96
CA GLY A 35 5.22 24.60 -3.40
C GLY A 35 5.91 24.45 -2.04
N ARG A 36 7.16 24.92 -1.91
CA ARG A 36 7.91 24.90 -0.65
C ARG A 36 7.26 25.75 0.44
N VAL A 37 6.73 26.92 0.07
CA VAL A 37 5.99 27.78 1.01
C VAL A 37 4.70 27.10 1.47
N LYS A 38 3.93 26.50 0.54
CA LYS A 38 2.71 25.76 0.86
C LYS A 38 2.98 24.57 1.78
N GLU A 39 4.05 23.83 1.54
CA GLU A 39 4.48 22.69 2.36
C GLU A 39 4.77 23.13 3.80
N THR A 40 5.51 24.22 3.97
CA THR A 40 5.80 24.80 5.29
C THR A 40 4.53 25.24 6.04
N GLN A 41 3.50 25.67 5.30
CA GLN A 41 2.23 26.14 5.86
C GLN A 41 1.16 25.04 5.97
N GLY A 42 1.42 23.82 5.48
CA GLY A 42 0.45 22.72 5.48
C GLY A 42 -0.79 22.96 4.59
N VAL A 43 -0.66 23.74 3.52
CA VAL A 43 -1.78 24.08 2.61
C VAL A 43 -1.82 23.12 1.42
N ASN A 44 -3.03 22.77 0.95
CA ASN A 44 -3.21 21.93 -0.23
C ASN A 44 -2.45 22.43 -1.47
N ARG A 45 -1.81 21.49 -2.18
CA ARG A 45 -1.05 21.79 -3.41
C ARG A 45 -1.97 22.22 -4.53
N TYR A 46 -3.06 21.48 -4.76
CA TYR A 46 -4.10 21.81 -5.74
C TYR A 46 -5.11 22.82 -5.18
N ASP A 47 -5.36 23.90 -5.92
CA ASP A 47 -6.37 24.93 -5.61
C ASP A 47 -7.17 25.26 -6.88
N PRO A 48 -8.40 24.72 -7.01
CA PRO A 48 -9.23 24.95 -8.20
C PRO A 48 -9.71 26.39 -8.33
N VAL A 49 -9.82 27.13 -7.22
CA VAL A 49 -10.23 28.54 -7.24
C VAL A 49 -9.10 29.40 -7.79
N ARG A 50 -7.85 29.12 -7.37
CA ARG A 50 -6.67 29.78 -7.93
C ARG A 50 -6.52 29.46 -9.41
N GLU A 51 -6.71 28.20 -9.81
CA GLU A 51 -6.66 27.81 -11.21
C GLU A 51 -7.69 28.56 -12.06
N ARG A 52 -8.95 28.60 -11.60
CA ARG A 52 -10.01 29.36 -12.27
C ARG A 52 -9.65 30.83 -12.45
N LYS A 53 -9.19 31.50 -11.39
CA LYS A 53 -8.77 32.92 -11.45
C LYS A 53 -7.65 33.15 -12.47
N MET A 54 -6.69 32.22 -12.58
CA MET A 54 -5.63 32.32 -13.59
C MET A 54 -6.19 32.15 -15.00
N LEU A 55 -7.05 31.16 -15.22
CA LEU A 55 -7.70 30.94 -16.52
C LEU A 55 -8.52 32.15 -16.93
N ASP A 56 -9.35 32.69 -16.05
CA ASP A 56 -10.21 33.84 -16.36
C ASP A 56 -9.35 35.05 -16.77
N SER A 57 -8.26 35.32 -16.04
CA SER A 57 -7.33 36.41 -16.38
C SER A 57 -6.61 36.21 -17.73
N ILE A 58 -6.28 34.97 -18.10
CA ILE A 58 -5.68 34.64 -19.40
C ILE A 58 -6.71 34.85 -20.52
N LEU A 59 -7.95 34.37 -20.31
CA LEU A 59 -9.01 34.43 -21.30
C LEU A 59 -9.56 35.84 -21.53
N GLU A 60 -9.52 36.71 -20.51
CA GLU A 60 -9.85 38.14 -20.62
C GLU A 60 -8.84 38.90 -21.49
N LYS A 61 -7.57 38.47 -21.49
CA LYS A 61 -6.48 39.11 -22.24
C LYS A 61 -6.27 38.52 -23.64
N ASN A 62 -7.06 37.52 -24.05
CA ASN A 62 -6.89 36.88 -25.35
C ASN A 62 -7.46 37.75 -26.49
N ASP A 63 -6.55 38.28 -27.31
CA ASP A 63 -6.82 38.92 -28.61
C ASP A 63 -6.25 38.09 -29.79
N GLY A 64 -5.74 36.89 -29.49
CA GLY A 64 -5.08 36.01 -30.44
C GLY A 64 -6.01 35.10 -31.24
N PRO A 65 -5.45 34.32 -32.18
CA PRO A 65 -6.21 33.51 -33.13
C PRO A 65 -6.81 32.23 -32.53
N PHE A 66 -6.40 31.83 -31.32
CA PHE A 66 -6.93 30.64 -30.66
C PHE A 66 -8.26 30.93 -29.95
N GLU A 67 -9.19 29.99 -30.06
CA GLU A 67 -10.41 30.02 -29.26
C GLU A 67 -10.11 29.91 -27.76
N LYS A 68 -10.97 30.52 -26.95
CA LYS A 68 -10.86 30.49 -25.49
C LYS A 68 -10.81 29.07 -24.92
N SER A 69 -11.59 28.14 -25.49
CA SER A 69 -11.61 26.72 -25.12
C SER A 69 -10.24 26.05 -25.30
N THR A 70 -9.56 26.34 -26.41
CA THR A 70 -8.25 25.78 -26.75
C THR A 70 -7.18 26.30 -25.80
N LEU A 71 -7.14 27.62 -25.57
CA LEU A 71 -6.19 28.20 -24.60
C LEU A 71 -6.43 27.65 -23.19
N GLN A 72 -7.69 27.51 -22.78
CA GLN A 72 -8.00 26.93 -21.48
C GLN A 72 -7.41 25.51 -21.32
N HIS A 73 -7.49 24.68 -22.36
CA HIS A 73 -6.91 23.34 -22.34
C HIS A 73 -5.38 23.37 -22.26
N LEU A 74 -4.71 24.17 -23.10
CA LEU A 74 -3.25 24.28 -23.12
C LEU A 74 -2.69 24.74 -21.76
N PHE A 75 -3.30 25.77 -21.17
CA PHE A 75 -2.87 26.27 -19.87
C PHE A 75 -3.14 25.28 -18.74
N LYS A 76 -4.22 24.49 -18.81
CA LYS A 76 -4.46 23.41 -17.84
C LYS A 76 -3.37 22.36 -17.86
N GLU A 77 -2.86 21.96 -19.02
CA GLU A 77 -1.73 21.02 -19.09
C GLU A 77 -0.46 21.63 -18.47
N ILE A 78 -0.20 22.92 -18.71
CA ILE A 78 0.92 23.65 -18.05
C ILE A 78 0.74 23.71 -16.52
N PHE A 79 -0.50 23.84 -16.04
CA PHE A 79 -0.81 23.88 -14.60
C PHE A 79 -0.64 22.51 -13.96
N LYS A 80 -1.13 21.47 -14.63
CA LYS A 80 -0.99 20.08 -14.23
C LYS A 80 0.47 19.67 -14.12
N ALA A 81 1.29 19.96 -15.14
CA ALA A 81 2.74 19.68 -15.09
C ALA A 81 3.44 20.40 -13.92
N GLY A 82 3.00 21.63 -13.59
CA GLY A 82 3.52 22.35 -12.42
C GLY A 82 3.12 21.73 -11.09
N LEU A 83 1.92 21.15 -10.99
CA LEU A 83 1.45 20.42 -9.80
C LEU A 83 2.22 19.12 -9.63
N GLU A 84 2.37 18.34 -10.71
CA GLU A 84 3.15 17.09 -10.74
C GLU A 84 4.60 17.32 -10.28
N LEU A 85 5.21 18.43 -10.70
CA LEU A 85 6.56 18.82 -10.26
C LEU A 85 6.66 19.05 -8.74
N GLN A 86 5.63 19.64 -8.13
CA GLN A 86 5.58 19.82 -6.67
C GLN A 86 5.41 18.48 -5.93
N GLU A 87 4.58 17.60 -6.46
CA GLU A 87 4.39 16.25 -5.92
C GLU A 87 5.68 15.44 -5.99
N ASP A 88 6.40 15.53 -7.11
CA ASP A 88 7.67 14.83 -7.33
C ASP A 88 8.79 15.29 -6.40
N ASP A 89 8.91 16.59 -6.16
CA ASP A 89 9.89 17.14 -5.24
C ASP A 89 9.60 16.76 -3.78
N HIS A 90 8.33 16.70 -3.40
CA HIS A 90 7.95 16.20 -2.08
C HIS A 90 8.27 14.71 -1.93
N ARG A 91 7.94 13.88 -2.94
CA ARG A 91 8.28 12.45 -2.90
C ARG A 91 9.79 12.21 -2.77
N LYS A 92 10.64 13.04 -3.39
CA LYS A 92 12.10 12.97 -3.22
C LYS A 92 12.56 13.15 -1.77
N ALA A 93 11.79 13.86 -0.96
CA ALA A 93 12.15 14.13 0.43
C ALA A 93 11.76 12.99 1.38
N LEU A 94 10.75 12.18 1.03
CA LEU A 94 10.22 11.12 1.88
C LEU A 94 11.26 10.02 2.11
N LEU A 95 11.41 9.61 3.37
CA LEU A 95 12.30 8.55 3.82
C LEU A 95 11.98 7.22 3.16
N VAL A 96 10.69 6.92 2.96
CA VAL A 96 10.22 5.67 2.33
C VAL A 96 10.46 5.61 0.81
N SER A 97 10.85 6.73 0.18
CA SER A 97 10.97 6.80 -1.29
C SER A 97 12.26 6.17 -1.80
N ARG A 98 12.21 5.54 -2.98
CA ARG A 98 13.44 5.07 -3.65
C ARG A 98 14.42 6.18 -3.98
N LYS A 99 13.92 7.39 -4.24
CA LYS A 99 14.75 8.55 -4.53
C LYS A 99 15.62 8.92 -3.33
N LYS A 100 15.15 8.65 -2.10
CA LYS A 100 15.91 8.86 -0.85
C LYS A 100 16.75 7.64 -0.45
N HIS A 101 16.22 6.43 -0.64
CA HIS A 101 16.89 5.18 -0.34
C HIS A 101 16.74 4.20 -1.52
N PRO A 102 17.73 4.12 -2.44
CA PRO A 102 17.59 3.35 -3.69
C PRO A 102 17.47 1.83 -3.49
N GLU A 103 18.20 1.29 -2.52
CA GLU A 103 18.25 -0.15 -2.23
C GLU A 103 16.97 -0.65 -1.58
N ASN A 104 16.59 -1.91 -1.81
CA ASN A 104 15.41 -2.50 -1.17
C ASN A 104 15.63 -2.64 0.35
N THR A 105 14.63 -2.27 1.14
CA THR A 105 14.55 -2.69 2.54
C THR A 105 14.27 -4.18 2.61
N ILE A 106 15.03 -4.88 3.46
CA ILE A 106 14.77 -6.26 3.84
C ILE A 106 14.30 -6.26 5.28
N VAL A 107 13.16 -6.90 5.53
CA VAL A 107 12.58 -7.05 6.87
C VAL A 107 12.80 -8.49 7.32
N ASP A 108 13.57 -8.67 8.40
CA ASP A 108 13.87 -9.99 8.97
C ASP A 108 12.86 -10.33 10.07
N VAL A 109 12.11 -11.42 9.86
CA VAL A 109 11.14 -11.96 10.83
C VAL A 109 11.58 -13.38 11.18
N LYS A 110 12.29 -13.52 12.30
CA LYS A 110 12.84 -14.80 12.79
C LYS A 110 13.62 -15.58 11.72
N GLY A 111 14.50 -14.90 10.99
CA GLY A 111 15.32 -15.45 9.89
C GLY A 111 14.62 -15.45 8.53
N THR A 112 13.33 -15.14 8.48
CA THR A 112 12.57 -15.00 7.22
C THR A 112 12.75 -13.59 6.67
N LYS A 113 13.46 -13.47 5.55
CA LYS A 113 13.81 -12.18 4.94
C LYS A 113 12.78 -11.73 3.91
N VAL A 114 11.81 -10.91 4.32
CA VAL A 114 10.81 -10.33 3.42
C VAL A 114 11.46 -9.20 2.60
N GLY A 115 11.28 -9.24 1.27
CA GLY A 115 11.88 -8.25 0.35
C GLY A 115 13.25 -8.63 -0.22
N ALA A 116 13.81 -9.79 0.15
CA ALA A 116 15.11 -10.27 -0.33
C ALA A 116 15.06 -10.99 -1.70
N GLY A 117 13.93 -10.91 -2.42
CA GLY A 117 13.71 -11.57 -3.72
C GLY A 117 12.94 -12.88 -3.63
N ALA A 118 13.11 -13.65 -2.55
CA ALA A 118 12.29 -14.81 -2.23
C ALA A 118 10.89 -14.39 -1.75
N GLN A 119 9.86 -14.99 -2.34
CA GLN A 119 8.47 -14.65 -2.07
C GLN A 119 7.94 -15.40 -0.85
N GLN A 120 7.36 -14.67 0.09
CA GLN A 120 6.88 -15.22 1.36
C GLN A 120 5.39 -15.56 1.30
N LEU A 121 4.99 -16.68 1.89
CA LEU A 121 3.58 -17.06 2.01
C LEU A 121 3.18 -17.04 3.49
N ILE A 122 2.08 -16.35 3.78
CA ILE A 122 1.62 -16.09 5.15
C ILE A 122 0.18 -16.59 5.26
N PHE A 123 -0.03 -17.59 6.12
CA PHE A 123 -1.35 -18.17 6.36
C PHE A 123 -1.68 -18.16 7.84
N GLY A 124 -2.94 -18.41 8.15
CA GLY A 124 -3.44 -18.50 9.51
C GLY A 124 -4.86 -17.97 9.62
N PRO A 125 -5.51 -18.11 10.77
CA PRO A 125 -6.92 -17.80 10.89
C PRO A 125 -7.22 -16.31 10.90
N CYS A 126 -8.47 -15.97 10.53
CA CYS A 126 -8.98 -14.62 10.58
C CYS A 126 -8.95 -14.07 12.01
N ALA A 127 -9.45 -14.84 12.97
CA ALA A 127 -9.42 -14.53 14.38
C ALA A 127 -8.79 -15.68 15.17
N VAL A 128 -8.18 -15.33 16.30
CA VAL A 128 -7.74 -16.32 17.29
C VAL A 128 -8.95 -16.67 18.15
N GLU A 129 -9.33 -17.95 18.16
CA GLU A 129 -10.56 -18.42 18.82
C GLU A 129 -10.26 -19.35 19.99
N SER A 130 -9.27 -20.23 19.84
CA SER A 130 -8.73 -21.06 20.93
C SER A 130 -7.28 -21.46 20.62
N TYR A 131 -6.60 -22.04 21.60
CA TYR A 131 -5.26 -22.57 21.37
C TYR A 131 -5.27 -23.72 20.35
N GLU A 132 -6.18 -24.68 20.49
CA GLU A 132 -6.29 -25.86 19.63
C GLU A 132 -6.57 -25.47 18.18
N GLN A 133 -7.41 -24.45 18.00
CA GLN A 133 -7.75 -23.89 16.70
C GLN A 133 -6.51 -23.32 15.99
N VAL A 134 -5.72 -22.48 16.67
CA VAL A 134 -4.50 -21.91 16.08
C VAL A 134 -3.40 -22.97 15.91
N ALA A 135 -3.21 -23.86 16.89
CA ALA A 135 -2.19 -24.91 16.85
C ALA A 135 -2.41 -25.88 15.68
N THR A 136 -3.67 -26.21 15.36
CA THR A 136 -4.02 -27.04 14.20
C THR A 136 -3.57 -26.40 12.89
N VAL A 137 -3.83 -25.09 12.72
CA VAL A 137 -3.41 -24.35 11.51
C VAL A 137 -1.89 -24.20 11.48
N ALA A 138 -1.25 -23.91 12.61
CA ALA A 138 0.20 -23.80 12.70
C ALA A 138 0.92 -25.12 12.33
N ALA A 139 0.37 -26.26 12.74
CA ALA A 139 0.88 -27.56 12.34
C ALA A 139 0.83 -27.75 10.81
N ALA A 140 -0.29 -27.39 10.18
CA ALA A 140 -0.45 -27.48 8.72
C ALA A 140 0.51 -26.52 7.98
N VAL A 141 0.62 -25.26 8.44
CA VAL A 141 1.55 -24.26 7.89
C VAL A 141 3.00 -24.73 7.99
N LYS A 142 3.42 -25.24 9.15
CA LYS A 142 4.76 -25.79 9.38
C LYS A 142 5.04 -27.01 8.50
N ALA A 143 4.06 -27.90 8.32
CA ALA A 143 4.19 -29.09 7.47
C ALA A 143 4.47 -28.74 6.00
N LYS A 144 4.11 -27.54 5.54
CA LYS A 144 4.44 -27.02 4.21
C LYS A 144 5.79 -26.28 4.15
N GLY A 145 6.57 -26.28 5.24
CA GLY A 145 7.86 -25.59 5.32
C GLY A 145 7.78 -24.08 5.48
N LEU A 146 6.58 -23.54 5.73
CA LEU A 146 6.37 -22.10 5.89
C LEU A 146 6.79 -21.65 7.29
N LYS A 147 7.21 -20.39 7.40
CA LYS A 147 7.78 -19.81 8.63
C LYS A 147 6.94 -18.70 9.25
N LEU A 148 5.91 -18.21 8.57
CA LEU A 148 5.08 -17.11 9.03
C LEU A 148 3.63 -17.56 9.24
N LEU A 149 3.08 -17.20 10.39
CA LEU A 149 1.69 -17.43 10.79
C LEU A 149 1.02 -16.08 11.07
N ARG A 150 -0.23 -15.92 10.67
CA ARG A 150 -1.06 -14.76 11.06
C ARG A 150 -2.25 -15.15 11.92
N GLY A 151 -2.69 -14.27 12.81
CA GLY A 151 -3.87 -14.49 13.63
C GLY A 151 -4.38 -13.20 14.24
N GLY A 152 -5.68 -12.93 14.16
CA GLY A 152 -6.26 -11.70 14.72
C GLY A 152 -6.59 -11.82 16.20
N ALA A 153 -5.72 -11.32 17.08
CA ALA A 153 -6.02 -11.21 18.51
C ALA A 153 -7.05 -10.11 18.80
N TYR A 154 -6.99 -9.00 18.04
CA TYR A 154 -7.96 -7.92 18.03
C TYR A 154 -8.65 -7.88 16.65
N LYS A 155 -9.97 -7.69 16.61
CA LYS A 155 -10.76 -7.69 15.38
C LYS A 155 -11.52 -6.38 15.23
N PRO A 156 -11.13 -5.48 14.31
CA PRO A 156 -11.94 -4.29 14.02
C PRO A 156 -13.21 -4.70 13.25
N ARG A 157 -14.36 -4.66 13.94
CA ARG A 157 -15.66 -5.04 13.39
C ARG A 157 -16.48 -3.83 12.98
N THR A 158 -17.36 -4.03 11.99
CA THR A 158 -18.36 -3.01 11.64
C THR A 158 -19.45 -2.94 12.71
N SER A 159 -19.85 -4.09 13.27
CA SER A 159 -20.81 -4.17 14.38
C SER A 159 -20.07 -4.31 15.71
N PRO A 160 -20.43 -3.55 16.76
CA PRO A 160 -19.85 -3.71 18.10
C PRO A 160 -20.29 -5.00 18.80
N TYR A 161 -21.36 -5.65 18.33
CA TYR A 161 -21.89 -6.90 18.91
C TYR A 161 -21.24 -8.16 18.34
N ASP A 162 -20.46 -7.99 17.27
CA ASP A 162 -19.68 -9.08 16.71
C ASP A 162 -18.49 -9.42 17.63
N PHE A 163 -17.91 -10.61 17.46
CA PHE A 163 -16.68 -11.00 18.13
C PHE A 163 -15.53 -10.01 17.86
N GLN A 164 -15.03 -9.37 18.92
CA GLN A 164 -13.99 -8.34 18.89
C GLN A 164 -12.56 -8.91 19.00
N GLY A 165 -12.41 -10.23 19.17
CA GLY A 165 -11.14 -10.89 19.45
C GLY A 165 -10.92 -11.15 20.95
N LEU A 166 -9.96 -12.03 21.27
CA LEU A 166 -9.59 -12.37 22.65
C LEU A 166 -8.63 -11.35 23.29
N GLY A 167 -8.18 -10.34 22.53
CA GLY A 167 -7.21 -9.35 22.99
C GLY A 167 -5.91 -10.00 23.46
N VAL A 168 -5.46 -9.66 24.68
CA VAL A 168 -4.21 -10.15 25.26
C VAL A 168 -4.16 -11.67 25.37
N GLU A 169 -5.28 -12.34 25.69
CA GLU A 169 -5.31 -13.82 25.71
C GLU A 169 -5.05 -14.41 24.32
N GLY A 170 -5.55 -13.76 23.27
CA GLY A 170 -5.23 -14.12 21.89
C GLY A 170 -3.74 -13.95 21.57
N LEU A 171 -3.11 -12.87 22.06
CA LEU A 171 -1.67 -12.67 21.90
C LEU A 171 -0.85 -13.74 22.64
N LYS A 172 -1.26 -14.15 23.85
CA LYS A 172 -0.62 -15.23 24.60
C LYS A 172 -0.72 -16.57 23.86
N ILE A 173 -1.88 -16.88 23.28
CA ILE A 173 -2.08 -18.07 22.44
C ILE A 173 -1.11 -18.03 21.25
N LEU A 174 -1.04 -16.90 20.55
CA LEU A 174 -0.15 -16.73 19.40
C LEU A 174 1.32 -16.90 19.78
N LYS A 175 1.77 -16.33 20.89
CA LYS A 175 3.14 -16.50 21.40
C LYS A 175 3.44 -17.97 21.68
N ARG A 176 2.54 -18.66 22.38
CA ARG A 176 2.68 -20.08 22.71
C ARG A 176 2.82 -20.93 21.45
N VAL A 177 1.94 -20.75 20.47
CA VAL A 177 1.98 -21.48 19.20
C VAL A 177 3.25 -21.13 18.41
N ALA A 178 3.65 -19.86 18.38
CA ALA A 178 4.87 -19.43 17.70
C ALA A 178 6.14 -20.12 18.26
N ASP A 179 6.20 -20.32 19.58
CA ASP A 179 7.31 -21.01 20.25
C ASP A 179 7.30 -22.52 20.00
N GLU A 180 6.14 -23.17 20.15
CA GLU A 180 6.00 -24.61 19.98
C GLU A 180 6.25 -25.06 18.52
N TYR A 181 5.86 -24.22 17.56
CA TYR A 181 5.96 -24.55 16.13
C TYR A 181 7.16 -23.89 15.44
N ASP A 182 7.94 -23.04 16.12
CA ASP A 182 9.04 -22.26 15.51
C ASP A 182 8.55 -21.44 14.29
N LEU A 183 7.52 -20.64 14.51
CA LEU A 183 6.94 -19.73 13.52
C LEU A 183 7.12 -18.27 13.96
N GLY A 184 7.18 -17.37 13.00
CA GLY A 184 7.01 -15.93 13.21
C GLY A 184 5.55 -15.54 13.14
N VAL A 185 5.04 -14.80 14.11
CA VAL A 185 3.61 -14.52 14.24
C VAL A 185 3.24 -13.06 14.00
N ILE A 186 2.19 -12.87 13.21
CA ILE A 186 1.64 -11.58 12.80
C ILE A 186 0.24 -11.41 13.41
N SER A 187 0.02 -10.32 14.14
CA SER A 187 -1.31 -9.97 14.66
C SER A 187 -1.58 -8.48 14.56
N GLU A 188 -2.86 -8.14 14.40
CA GLU A 188 -3.31 -6.75 14.35
C GLU A 188 -3.36 -6.13 15.75
N ILE A 189 -2.90 -4.87 15.83
CA ILE A 189 -3.04 -4.00 16.99
C ILE A 189 -3.84 -2.77 16.59
N VAL A 190 -4.79 -2.38 17.44
CA VAL A 190 -5.82 -1.39 17.10
C VAL A 190 -5.69 -0.08 17.89
N SER A 191 -4.85 -0.04 18.92
CA SER A 191 -4.69 1.10 19.83
C SER A 191 -3.21 1.37 20.13
N PRO A 192 -2.77 2.64 20.20
CA PRO A 192 -1.40 2.99 20.58
C PRO A 192 -0.96 2.38 21.92
N ALA A 193 -1.90 2.27 22.88
CA ALA A 193 -1.62 1.77 24.22
C ALA A 193 -1.21 0.28 24.24
N ASP A 194 -1.57 -0.48 23.21
CA ASP A 194 -1.30 -1.92 23.14
C ASP A 194 0.03 -2.24 22.44
N ILE A 195 0.67 -1.26 21.78
CA ILE A 195 1.84 -1.49 20.93
C ILE A 195 3.02 -2.11 21.69
N GLU A 196 3.39 -1.53 22.83
CA GLU A 196 4.55 -1.99 23.62
C GLU A 196 4.32 -3.37 24.22
N MET A 197 3.12 -3.61 24.74
CA MET A 197 2.72 -4.90 25.30
C MET A 197 2.65 -5.98 24.22
N ALA A 198 2.06 -5.67 23.06
CA ALA A 198 1.98 -6.61 21.95
C ALA A 198 3.36 -7.02 21.42
N ALA A 199 4.33 -6.11 21.37
CA ALA A 199 5.69 -6.39 20.92
C ALA A 199 6.40 -7.51 21.72
N GLN A 200 5.90 -7.87 22.91
CA GLN A 200 6.39 -8.98 23.73
C GLN A 200 5.88 -10.35 23.26
N TYR A 201 4.74 -10.39 22.56
CA TYR A 201 4.04 -11.62 22.17
C TYR A 201 4.15 -11.95 20.67
N ILE A 202 4.33 -10.93 19.83
CA ILE A 202 4.28 -11.07 18.37
C ILE A 202 5.54 -10.55 17.68
N ASP A 203 5.81 -11.09 16.50
CA ASP A 203 7.00 -10.80 15.70
C ASP A 203 6.76 -9.68 14.68
N VAL A 204 5.50 -9.50 14.25
CA VAL A 204 5.10 -8.42 13.35
C VAL A 204 3.78 -7.82 13.82
N ILE A 205 3.75 -6.49 14.00
CA ILE A 205 2.52 -5.75 14.30
C ILE A 205 1.83 -5.39 13.00
N GLN A 206 0.61 -5.89 12.80
CA GLN A 206 -0.23 -5.46 11.70
C GLN A 206 -1.01 -4.20 12.10
N ILE A 207 -1.01 -3.19 11.23
CA ILE A 207 -1.95 -2.07 11.28
C ILE A 207 -2.98 -2.31 10.18
N GLY A 208 -4.22 -2.60 10.56
CA GLY A 208 -5.28 -2.92 9.62
C GLY A 208 -5.72 -1.72 8.78
N ALA A 209 -6.40 -2.02 7.67
CA ALA A 209 -6.85 -1.02 6.68
C ALA A 209 -7.66 0.14 7.28
N ARG A 210 -8.47 -0.12 8.31
CA ARG A 210 -9.28 0.92 8.97
C ARG A 210 -8.44 1.90 9.79
N ASN A 211 -7.25 1.48 10.19
CA ASN A 211 -6.31 2.25 11.00
C ASN A 211 -5.13 2.81 10.20
N MET A 212 -5.12 2.68 8.86
CA MET A 212 -4.04 3.23 8.02
C MET A 212 -3.85 4.74 8.21
N GLN A 213 -4.91 5.47 8.59
CA GLN A 213 -4.85 6.92 8.91
C GLN A 213 -5.07 7.20 10.40
N ASN A 214 -4.94 6.19 11.27
CA ASN A 214 -4.86 6.42 12.71
C ASN A 214 -3.44 6.87 13.07
N PHE A 215 -3.15 8.16 12.85
CA PHE A 215 -1.78 8.70 12.89
C PHE A 215 -1.08 8.49 14.24
N GLU A 216 -1.82 8.51 15.36
CA GLU A 216 -1.24 8.24 16.67
C GLU A 216 -0.83 6.77 16.82
N LEU A 217 -1.57 5.83 16.22
CA LEU A 217 -1.15 4.42 16.15
C LEU A 217 0.08 4.25 15.26
N LEU A 218 0.15 4.94 14.12
CA LEU A 218 1.33 4.92 13.25
C LEU A 218 2.56 5.44 13.97
N LYS A 219 2.44 6.55 14.70
CA LYS A 219 3.55 7.12 15.50
C LYS A 219 4.01 6.15 16.59
N ALA A 220 3.07 5.55 17.32
CA ALA A 220 3.39 4.56 18.36
C ALA A 220 4.11 3.33 17.79
N ALA A 221 3.63 2.80 16.65
CA ALA A 221 4.29 1.71 15.93
C ALA A 221 5.69 2.09 15.40
N GLY A 222 5.85 3.37 15.02
CA GLY A 222 7.11 3.93 14.57
C GLY A 222 8.16 4.13 15.67
N ALA A 223 7.73 4.22 16.93
CA ALA A 223 8.58 4.47 18.08
C ALA A 223 9.20 3.19 18.71
N ILE A 224 8.90 2.01 18.17
CA ILE A 224 9.41 0.73 18.67
C ILE A 224 10.23 -0.01 17.61
N ASN A 225 11.13 -0.88 18.04
CA ASN A 225 11.94 -1.71 17.14
C ASN A 225 11.26 -3.06 16.85
N LYS A 226 10.18 -3.03 16.07
CA LYS A 226 9.42 -4.22 15.66
C LYS A 226 8.93 -4.07 14.21
N PRO A 227 9.01 -5.12 13.37
CA PRO A 227 8.40 -5.10 12.05
C PRO A 227 6.92 -4.71 12.05
N ILE A 228 6.52 -3.85 11.11
CA ILE A 228 5.16 -3.37 10.93
C ILE A 228 4.62 -3.83 9.58
N LEU A 229 3.47 -4.51 9.60
CA LEU A 229 2.69 -4.81 8.40
C LEU A 229 1.57 -3.77 8.25
N LEU A 230 1.76 -2.78 7.39
CA LEU A 230 0.78 -1.72 7.15
C LEU A 230 -0.15 -2.11 5.99
N LYS A 231 -1.44 -2.31 6.29
CA LYS A 231 -2.47 -2.55 5.26
C LYS A 231 -2.97 -1.25 4.66
N ARG A 232 -3.10 -1.23 3.32
CA ARG A 232 -3.71 -0.11 2.60
C ARG A 232 -5.14 0.14 3.08
N GLY A 233 -5.51 1.41 3.24
CA GLY A 233 -6.84 1.84 3.64
C GLY A 233 -7.91 1.53 2.60
N LEU A 234 -9.16 1.42 3.04
CA LEU A 234 -10.29 0.98 2.21
C LEU A 234 -10.48 1.79 0.92
N ALA A 235 -10.16 3.08 0.97
CA ALA A 235 -10.28 4.01 -0.15
C ALA A 235 -9.02 4.87 -0.30
N ALA A 236 -7.89 4.40 0.23
CA ALA A 236 -6.65 5.15 0.22
C ALA A 236 -6.05 5.20 -1.19
N THR A 237 -5.64 6.38 -1.60
CA THR A 237 -4.74 6.57 -2.74
C THR A 237 -3.35 5.98 -2.44
N ILE A 238 -2.52 5.82 -3.47
CA ILE A 238 -1.13 5.40 -3.28
C ILE A 238 -0.34 6.45 -2.48
N GLU A 239 -0.57 7.74 -2.74
CA GLU A 239 0.09 8.83 -2.01
C GLU A 239 -0.23 8.79 -0.50
N GLU A 240 -1.50 8.61 -0.14
CA GLU A 240 -1.91 8.48 1.27
C GLU A 240 -1.29 7.25 1.93
N PHE A 241 -1.17 6.14 1.20
CA PHE A 241 -0.57 4.92 1.73
C PHE A 241 0.94 5.06 1.96
N ILE A 242 1.65 5.69 1.03
CA ILE A 242 3.08 6.02 1.16
C ILE A 242 3.30 6.98 2.34
N ASN A 243 2.48 8.02 2.46
CA ASN A 243 2.58 8.96 3.59
C ASN A 243 2.27 8.30 4.94
N ALA A 244 1.34 7.35 5.00
CA ALA A 244 1.11 6.57 6.21
C ALA A 244 2.34 5.75 6.62
N ALA A 245 3.07 5.18 5.66
CA ALA A 245 4.36 4.53 5.94
C ALA A 245 5.42 5.55 6.40
N GLU A 246 5.42 6.76 5.83
CA GLU A 246 6.32 7.84 6.25
C GLU A 246 6.11 8.23 7.72
N TYR A 247 4.86 8.27 8.22
CA TYR A 247 4.59 8.52 9.64
C TYR A 247 5.31 7.53 10.57
N ILE A 248 5.42 6.27 10.16
CA ILE A 248 6.09 5.21 10.92
C ILE A 248 7.61 5.40 10.84
N MET A 249 8.13 5.59 9.61
CA MET A 249 9.57 5.72 9.36
C MET A 249 10.16 7.00 9.97
N ALA A 250 9.40 8.10 9.97
CA ALA A 250 9.80 9.37 10.57
C ALA A 250 9.96 9.31 12.10
N GLN A 251 9.35 8.32 12.77
CA GLN A 251 9.59 8.08 14.20
C GLN A 251 10.81 7.18 14.47
N GLY A 252 11.41 6.60 13.43
CA GLY A 252 12.67 5.84 13.50
C GLY A 252 12.55 4.37 13.10
N ASN A 253 11.34 3.82 12.90
CA ASN A 253 11.17 2.42 12.52
C ASN A 253 11.03 2.24 10.99
N GLY A 254 12.11 1.81 10.35
CA GLY A 254 12.12 1.49 8.91
C GLY A 254 11.73 0.04 8.55
N GLN A 255 11.38 -0.80 9.54
CA GLN A 255 11.02 -2.21 9.31
C GLN A 255 9.55 -2.33 8.90
N ILE A 256 9.21 -1.80 7.72
CA ILE A 256 7.84 -1.69 7.24
C ILE A 256 7.61 -2.64 6.06
N ILE A 257 6.51 -3.39 6.12
CA ILE A 257 5.98 -4.20 5.04
C ILE A 257 4.63 -3.61 4.64
N LEU A 258 4.48 -3.28 3.35
CA LEU A 258 3.21 -2.78 2.80
C LEU A 258 2.34 -3.97 2.38
N CYS A 259 1.02 -3.86 2.57
CA CYS A 259 0.08 -4.88 2.15
C CYS A 259 -1.10 -4.28 1.37
N GLU A 260 -1.15 -4.57 0.07
CA GLU A 260 -2.33 -4.36 -0.76
C GLU A 260 -3.42 -5.38 -0.37
N ARG A 261 -4.67 -4.93 -0.28
CA ARG A 261 -5.78 -5.73 0.29
C ARG A 261 -7.14 -5.44 -0.35
N GLY A 262 -7.13 -4.88 -1.54
CA GLY A 262 -8.28 -4.42 -2.30
C GLY A 262 -8.82 -3.07 -1.81
N ILE A 263 -9.29 -2.28 -2.77
CA ILE A 263 -9.95 -0.99 -2.57
C ILE A 263 -11.45 -1.11 -2.78
N ARG A 264 -12.20 -0.23 -2.13
CA ARG A 264 -13.66 -0.14 -2.29
C ARG A 264 -13.99 0.50 -3.64
N THR A 265 -14.88 -0.14 -4.40
CA THR A 265 -15.40 0.34 -5.68
C THR A 265 -16.93 0.17 -5.72
N TYR A 266 -17.54 0.44 -6.87
CA TYR A 266 -18.97 0.18 -7.10
C TYR A 266 -19.29 -1.32 -7.33
N GLU A 267 -18.28 -2.16 -7.57
CA GLU A 267 -18.44 -3.58 -7.86
C GLU A 267 -18.99 -4.34 -6.65
N LYS A 268 -19.88 -5.31 -6.89
CA LYS A 268 -20.54 -6.11 -5.85
C LYS A 268 -20.24 -7.61 -5.94
N ALA A 269 -19.67 -8.09 -7.04
CA ALA A 269 -19.25 -9.49 -7.22
C ALA A 269 -18.06 -9.89 -6.33
N THR A 270 -17.33 -8.90 -5.82
CA THR A 270 -16.21 -9.04 -4.88
C THR A 270 -16.37 -8.10 -3.71
N ARG A 271 -15.85 -8.47 -2.53
CA ARG A 271 -15.94 -7.64 -1.31
C ARG A 271 -15.20 -6.31 -1.47
N ASN A 272 -14.03 -6.34 -2.11
CA ASN A 272 -13.27 -5.18 -2.60
C ASN A 272 -12.72 -5.54 -3.99
N THR A 273 -12.31 -4.54 -4.76
CA THR A 273 -11.58 -4.77 -6.02
C THR A 273 -10.09 -4.83 -5.72
N LEU A 274 -9.45 -5.95 -6.02
CA LEU A 274 -8.00 -6.09 -5.87
C LEU A 274 -7.29 -5.14 -6.85
N ASP A 275 -6.60 -4.13 -6.33
CA ASP A 275 -5.79 -3.21 -7.13
C ASP A 275 -4.38 -3.79 -7.31
N ILE A 276 -4.25 -4.74 -8.23
CA ILE A 276 -2.98 -5.42 -8.49
C ILE A 276 -1.90 -4.46 -9.01
N SER A 277 -2.31 -3.34 -9.62
CA SER A 277 -1.39 -2.32 -10.14
C SER A 277 -0.59 -1.62 -9.04
N ALA A 278 -1.11 -1.60 -7.81
CA ALA A 278 -0.44 -1.02 -6.66
C ALA A 278 0.90 -1.70 -6.35
N VAL A 279 1.04 -3.00 -6.63
CA VAL A 279 2.26 -3.76 -6.32
C VAL A 279 3.49 -3.19 -7.05
N PRO A 280 3.53 -3.14 -8.39
CA PRO A 280 4.68 -2.56 -9.10
C PRO A 280 4.84 -1.06 -8.83
N ILE A 281 3.75 -0.30 -8.68
CA ILE A 281 3.83 1.13 -8.36
C ILE A 281 4.55 1.34 -7.02
N LEU A 282 4.10 0.67 -5.95
CA LEU A 282 4.71 0.80 -4.62
C LEU A 282 6.16 0.32 -4.62
N LYS A 283 6.48 -0.76 -5.35
CA LYS A 283 7.85 -1.26 -5.50
C LYS A 283 8.75 -0.33 -6.31
N GLN A 284 8.22 0.53 -7.19
CA GLN A 284 8.98 1.53 -7.93
C GLN A 284 9.14 2.82 -7.14
N GLU A 285 8.08 3.28 -6.48
CA GLU A 285 8.08 4.55 -5.75
C GLU A 285 8.76 4.43 -4.37
N THR A 286 8.68 3.26 -3.74
CA THR A 286 9.25 2.98 -2.42
C THR A 286 10.28 1.86 -2.46
N HIS A 287 11.13 1.80 -1.44
CA HIS A 287 12.07 0.70 -1.24
C HIS A 287 11.51 -0.42 -0.34
N LEU A 288 10.25 -0.32 0.10
CA LEU A 288 9.65 -1.25 1.05
C LEU A 288 9.13 -2.53 0.35
N PRO A 289 9.13 -3.69 1.04
CA PRO A 289 8.47 -4.88 0.53
C PRO A 289 6.95 -4.72 0.47
N VAL A 290 6.32 -5.36 -0.53
CA VAL A 290 4.89 -5.27 -0.82
C VAL A 290 4.27 -6.66 -0.91
N LEU A 291 3.33 -6.95 -0.02
CA LEU A 291 2.50 -8.16 0.01
C LEU A 291 1.12 -7.92 -0.58
N VAL A 292 0.42 -9.02 -0.90
CA VAL A 292 -0.99 -9.00 -1.31
C VAL A 292 -1.83 -9.92 -0.42
N ASP A 293 -2.90 -9.37 0.16
CA ASP A 293 -3.92 -10.12 0.89
C ASP A 293 -5.06 -10.54 -0.05
N VAL A 294 -5.08 -11.81 -0.43
CA VAL A 294 -6.05 -12.34 -1.41
C VAL A 294 -7.42 -12.66 -0.80
N THR A 295 -7.47 -12.87 0.52
CA THR A 295 -8.72 -13.18 1.23
C THR A 295 -9.56 -11.92 1.44
N HIS A 296 -8.97 -10.85 1.97
CA HIS A 296 -9.72 -9.63 2.28
C HIS A 296 -10.00 -8.74 1.08
N SER A 297 -9.19 -8.85 0.02
CA SER A 297 -9.44 -8.16 -1.24
C SER A 297 -10.67 -8.75 -1.92
N THR A 298 -10.59 -10.00 -2.35
CA THR A 298 -11.67 -10.67 -3.09
C THR A 298 -12.91 -10.91 -2.23
N GLY A 299 -12.71 -11.31 -0.97
CA GLY A 299 -13.77 -11.81 -0.09
C GLY A 299 -14.43 -13.09 -0.59
N ARG A 300 -13.70 -13.88 -1.41
CA ARG A 300 -14.23 -15.04 -2.13
C ARG A 300 -13.20 -16.18 -2.18
N ARG A 301 -13.61 -17.35 -1.71
CA ARG A 301 -12.74 -18.53 -1.62
C ARG A 301 -12.27 -19.04 -2.99
N ASP A 302 -13.15 -18.97 -3.98
CA ASP A 302 -12.88 -19.39 -5.36
C ASP A 302 -11.91 -18.47 -6.11
N LEU A 303 -11.63 -17.28 -5.59
CA LEU A 303 -10.70 -16.32 -6.18
C LEU A 303 -9.32 -16.31 -5.52
N LEU A 304 -9.11 -17.06 -4.43
CA LEU A 304 -7.85 -17.05 -3.68
C LEU A 304 -6.67 -17.50 -4.54
N LEU A 305 -6.77 -18.67 -5.18
CA LEU A 305 -5.68 -19.21 -5.99
C LEU A 305 -5.37 -18.36 -7.24
N PRO A 306 -6.36 -17.94 -8.07
CA PRO A 306 -6.09 -17.07 -9.22
C PRO A 306 -5.42 -15.75 -8.83
N THR A 307 -5.89 -15.11 -7.76
CA THR A 307 -5.32 -13.82 -7.34
C THR A 307 -3.97 -13.96 -6.65
N ALA A 308 -3.70 -15.08 -5.96
CA ALA A 308 -2.37 -15.40 -5.46
C ALA A 308 -1.36 -15.57 -6.60
N LYS A 309 -1.74 -16.30 -7.67
CA LYS A 309 -0.91 -16.43 -8.88
C LYS A 309 -0.63 -15.08 -9.52
N ALA A 310 -1.64 -14.23 -9.65
CA ALA A 310 -1.47 -12.87 -10.18
C ALA A 310 -0.52 -12.02 -9.32
N ALA A 311 -0.64 -12.09 -7.99
CA ALA A 311 0.25 -11.38 -7.05
C ALA A 311 1.70 -11.84 -7.17
N LEU A 312 1.95 -13.14 -7.26
CA LEU A 312 3.32 -13.66 -7.42
C LEU A 312 3.91 -13.29 -8.79
N ALA A 313 3.11 -13.42 -9.85
CA ALA A 313 3.53 -13.13 -11.22
C ALA A 313 3.89 -11.65 -11.41
N ILE A 314 3.12 -10.72 -10.82
CA ILE A 314 3.40 -9.29 -10.92
C ILE A 314 4.58 -8.84 -10.05
N GLY A 315 5.08 -9.72 -9.18
CA GLY A 315 6.28 -9.48 -8.38
C GLY A 315 6.02 -8.96 -6.96
N ALA A 316 4.89 -9.31 -6.34
CA ALA A 316 4.72 -9.12 -4.89
C ALA A 316 5.80 -9.89 -4.12
N ASP A 317 6.28 -9.36 -3.00
CA ASP A 317 7.23 -10.01 -2.10
C ASP A 317 6.60 -11.12 -1.27
N GLY A 318 5.27 -11.28 -1.36
CA GLY A 318 4.55 -12.39 -0.78
C GLY A 318 3.05 -12.28 -0.87
N VAL A 319 2.39 -13.36 -0.47
CA VAL A 319 0.93 -13.50 -0.46
C VAL A 319 0.47 -13.85 0.95
N MET A 320 -0.61 -13.23 1.37
CA MET A 320 -1.31 -13.54 2.61
C MET A 320 -2.72 -14.04 2.32
N ALA A 321 -3.11 -15.14 2.97
CA ALA A 321 -4.47 -15.68 2.90
C ALA A 321 -4.87 -16.30 4.25
N GLU A 322 -6.16 -16.60 4.42
CA GLU A 322 -6.69 -17.13 5.68
C GLU A 322 -7.04 -18.61 5.61
N VAL A 323 -6.70 -19.33 6.69
CA VAL A 323 -6.92 -20.77 6.88
C VAL A 323 -7.53 -20.99 8.26
N HIS A 324 -8.59 -21.79 8.33
CA HIS A 324 -9.28 -22.17 9.56
C HIS A 324 -9.50 -23.69 9.59
N PRO A 325 -9.40 -24.38 10.73
CA PRO A 325 -9.64 -25.83 10.75
C PRO A 325 -11.08 -26.20 10.39
N ASP A 326 -12.05 -25.36 10.78
CA ASP A 326 -13.46 -25.50 10.43
C ASP A 326 -14.07 -24.13 10.12
N PRO A 327 -14.00 -23.64 8.86
CA PRO A 327 -14.50 -22.32 8.51
C PRO A 327 -16.00 -22.11 8.81
N ALA A 328 -16.81 -23.19 8.85
CA ALA A 328 -18.26 -23.07 9.02
C ALA A 328 -18.65 -22.52 10.40
N VAL A 329 -17.83 -22.76 11.43
CA VAL A 329 -18.05 -22.30 12.81
C VAL A 329 -17.21 -21.09 13.20
N ALA A 330 -16.42 -20.54 12.27
CA ALA A 330 -15.51 -19.43 12.57
C ALA A 330 -16.26 -18.14 12.96
N LEU A 331 -15.71 -17.41 13.94
CA LEU A 331 -16.26 -16.17 14.50
C LEU A 331 -16.07 -14.94 13.58
N SER A 332 -15.32 -15.13 12.48
CA SER A 332 -15.15 -14.14 11.42
C SER A 332 -14.81 -14.82 10.09
N ASP A 333 -15.25 -14.23 8.98
CA ASP A 333 -14.92 -14.64 7.61
C ASP A 333 -15.13 -16.14 7.30
N SER A 334 -16.20 -16.72 7.86
CA SER A 334 -16.55 -18.15 7.72
C SER A 334 -16.66 -18.63 6.26
N ALA A 335 -17.15 -17.76 5.36
CA ALA A 335 -17.26 -18.10 3.95
C ALA A 335 -15.93 -17.97 3.18
N GLN A 336 -14.96 -17.21 3.70
CA GLN A 336 -13.75 -16.80 2.97
C GLN A 336 -12.53 -17.66 3.28
N GLN A 337 -12.41 -18.15 4.52
CA GLN A 337 -11.26 -18.94 4.95
C GLN A 337 -11.22 -20.31 4.26
N MET A 338 -10.02 -20.78 3.93
CA MET A 338 -9.81 -22.16 3.50
C MET A 338 -9.89 -23.10 4.70
N ASP A 339 -10.52 -24.26 4.53
CA ASP A 339 -10.26 -25.38 5.43
C ASP A 339 -8.88 -26.01 5.15
N LEU A 340 -8.49 -27.02 5.92
CA LEU A 340 -7.16 -27.65 5.77
C LEU A 340 -6.99 -28.36 4.44
N ASN A 341 -8.04 -29.01 3.91
CA ASN A 341 -7.96 -29.70 2.61
C ASN A 341 -7.85 -28.67 1.47
N GLN A 342 -8.63 -27.59 1.54
CA GLN A 342 -8.55 -26.49 0.59
C GLN A 342 -7.20 -25.79 0.64
N PHE A 343 -6.59 -25.68 1.82
CA PHE A 343 -5.24 -25.16 1.97
C PHE A 343 -4.20 -26.10 1.33
N ASP A 344 -4.34 -27.42 1.50
CA ASP A 344 -3.49 -28.41 0.83
C ASP A 344 -3.58 -28.29 -0.69
N ASP A 345 -4.80 -28.29 -1.24
CA ASP A 345 -5.06 -28.14 -2.67
C ASP A 345 -4.52 -26.80 -3.21
N PHE A 346 -4.70 -25.72 -2.46
CA PHE A 346 -4.18 -24.40 -2.80
C PHE A 346 -2.65 -24.41 -2.92
N MET A 347 -1.97 -24.99 -1.92
CA MET A 347 -0.51 -25.04 -1.88
C MET A 347 0.04 -25.92 -3.01
N GLU A 348 -0.55 -27.08 -3.26
CA GLU A 348 -0.15 -27.95 -4.36
C GLU A 348 -0.25 -27.24 -5.71
N GLN A 349 -1.39 -26.61 -5.99
CA GLN A 349 -1.61 -25.92 -7.26
C GLN A 349 -0.78 -24.64 -7.41
N LEU A 350 -0.47 -23.96 -6.30
CA LEU A 350 0.40 -22.78 -6.31
C LEU A 350 1.85 -23.19 -6.60
N LEU A 351 2.37 -24.22 -5.93
CA LEU A 351 3.72 -24.72 -6.16
C LEU A 351 3.88 -25.29 -7.59
N ALA A 352 2.88 -26.02 -8.08
CA ALA A 352 2.85 -26.54 -9.45
C ALA A 352 2.87 -25.43 -10.52
N SER A 353 2.48 -24.19 -10.17
CA SER A 353 2.49 -23.06 -11.11
C SER A 353 3.88 -22.50 -11.41
N GLN A 354 4.90 -22.87 -10.61
CA GLN A 354 6.28 -22.36 -10.72
C GLN A 354 6.42 -20.82 -10.62
N LEU A 355 5.40 -20.15 -10.09
CA LEU A 355 5.41 -18.69 -9.88
C LEU A 355 6.10 -18.29 -8.57
N VAL A 356 6.22 -19.21 -7.62
CA VAL A 356 6.85 -18.97 -6.32
C VAL A 356 8.37 -18.94 -6.50
N ARG A 357 8.97 -17.77 -6.30
CA ARG A 357 10.43 -17.64 -6.22
C ARG A 357 10.87 -18.02 -4.80
N VAL A 358 11.55 -19.17 -4.69
CA VAL A 358 12.09 -19.70 -3.43
C VAL A 358 13.39 -19.00 -3.06
#